data_AF-A0A1E5VR51-F1
#
_entry.id   AF-A0A1E5VR51-F1
#
_cell.length_a   1.000
_cell.length_b   1.000
_cell.length_c   1.000
_cell.angle_alpha   90.00
_cell.angle_beta   90.00
_cell.angle_gamma   90.00
#
_symmetry.space_group_name_H-M   'P 1'
#
loop_
_entity.id
_entity.type
_entity.pdbx_description
1 polymer ?
#
loop_
_entity_poly.entity_id
_entity_poly.type
_entity_poly.pdbx_seq_one_letter_code
_entity_poly.pdbx_strand_id
1 'polypeptide(L)' 'LRWIYEQGASMVVKSWNQERLKENIEIFDWELSDEDRSKISHMPQHKMAVVTGILCPEGVSSVDIAEVDVFET' A
#
# COMPACT_ATOMS: atom_id res chain seq x y z
N LEU A 1 7.62 -3.52 -4.13
CA LEU A 1 7.41 -4.89 -3.60
C LEU A 1 8.45 -5.22 -2.56
N ARG A 2 9.75 -5.20 -2.90
CA ARG A 2 10.84 -5.39 -1.92
C ARG A 2 10.66 -4.61 -0.61
N TRP A 3 10.36 -3.31 -0.68
CA TRP A 3 10.13 -2.50 0.52
C TRP A 3 9.03 -3.06 1.43
N ILE A 4 7.86 -3.45 0.88
CA ILE A 4 6.74 -4.03 1.64
C ILE A 4 7.18 -5.33 2.33
N TYR A 5 7.97 -6.15 1.63
CA TYR A 5 8.53 -7.39 2.18
C TYR A 5 9.48 -7.09 3.35
N GLU A 6 10.37 -6.09 3.24
CA GLU A 6 11.26 -5.68 4.33
C GLU A 6 10.52 -5.13 5.56
N GLN A 7 9.29 -4.61 5.40
CA GLN A 7 8.44 -4.22 6.53
C GLN A 7 7.77 -5.43 7.24
N GLY A 8 8.01 -6.66 6.78
CA GLY A 8 7.39 -7.87 7.33
C GLY A 8 5.94 -8.09 6.89
N ALA A 9 5.44 -7.32 5.91
CA ALA A 9 4.08 -7.45 5.40
C ALA A 9 4.01 -8.39 4.19
N SER A 10 2.91 -9.16 4.11
CA SER A 10 2.57 -9.94 2.92
C SER A 10 1.91 -9.06 1.87
N MET A 11 2.16 -9.32 0.58
CA MET A 11 1.59 -8.55 -0.53
C MET A 11 0.93 -9.44 -1.57
N VAL A 12 -0.18 -8.96 -2.14
CA VAL A 12 -0.89 -9.61 -3.25
C VAL A 12 -0.79 -8.69 -4.46
N VAL A 13 -0.04 -9.11 -5.47
CA VAL A 13 0.16 -8.33 -6.71
C VAL A 13 -0.81 -8.80 -7.79
N LYS A 14 -1.40 -7.84 -8.51
CA LYS A 14 -2.27 -8.11 -9.67
C LYS A 14 -1.58 -7.68 -10.96
N SER A 15 -1.40 -8.62 -11.90
CA SER A 15 -0.90 -8.33 -13.24
C SER A 15 -1.41 -9.38 -14.23
N TRP A 16 -1.64 -8.96 -15.47
CA TRP A 16 -1.91 -9.85 -16.62
C TRP A 16 -0.72 -9.97 -17.56
N ASN A 17 0.32 -9.16 -17.34
CA ASN A 17 1.56 -9.21 -18.11
C ASN A 17 2.51 -10.23 -17.47
N GLN A 18 2.92 -11.23 -18.25
CA GLN A 18 3.76 -12.35 -17.79
C GLN A 18 5.17 -11.91 -17.36
N GLU A 19 5.76 -10.97 -18.08
CA GLU A 19 7.08 -10.40 -17.73
C GLU A 19 7.02 -9.68 -16.38
N ARG A 20 5.98 -8.86 -16.17
CA ARG A 20 5.72 -8.21 -14.87
C ARG A 20 5.51 -9.22 -13.74
N LEU A 21 4.82 -10.33 -14.00
CA LEU A 21 4.63 -11.38 -12.99
C LEU A 21 5.96 -12.02 -12.60
N LYS A 22 6.83 -12.27 -13.56
CA LYS A 22 8.18 -12.80 -13.30
C LYS A 22 9.00 -11.82 -12.46
N GLU A 23 9.09 -10.56 -12.88
CA GLU A 23 9.83 -9.52 -12.15
C GLU A 23 9.29 -9.31 -10.72
N ASN A 24 7.97 -9.39 -10.52
CA ASN A 24 7.37 -9.22 -9.20
C ASN A 24 7.80 -10.29 -8.18
N ILE A 25 8.22 -11.47 -8.65
CA ILE A 25 8.69 -12.59 -7.82
C ILE A 25 10.21 -12.46 -7.55
N GLU A 26 10.96 -11.82 -8.44
CA GLU A 26 12.43 -11.65 -8.37
C GLU A 26 12.85 -10.52 -7.40
N ILE A 27 12.23 -10.47 -6.21
CA ILE A 27 12.48 -9.46 -5.17
C ILE A 27 13.29 -9.99 -3.98
N PHE A 28 13.62 -11.28 -3.97
CA PHE A 28 14.24 -11.95 -2.82
C PHE A 28 15.77 -11.99 -2.90
N ASP A 29 16.33 -11.86 -4.10
CA ASP A 29 17.78 -11.98 -4.34
C ASP A 29 18.55 -10.67 -4.12
N TRP A 30 17.87 -9.62 -3.67
CA TRP A 30 18.46 -8.31 -3.41
C TRP A 30 17.72 -7.59 -2.28
N GLU A 31 18.34 -6.53 -1.76
CA GLU A 31 17.81 -5.68 -0.70
C GLU A 31 17.97 -4.20 -1.03
N LEU A 32 17.16 -3.37 -0.37
CA LEU A 32 17.30 -1.92 -0.49
C LEU A 32 18.55 -1.45 0.27
N SER A 33 19.25 -0.47 -0.29
CA SER A 33 20.30 0.21 0.46
C SER A 33 19.69 1.10 1.54
N ASP A 34 20.50 1.50 2.53
CA ASP A 34 20.04 2.39 3.59
C ASP A 34 19.63 3.77 3.05
N GLU A 35 20.29 4.23 1.99
CA GLU A 35 19.91 5.47 1.30
C GLU A 35 18.53 5.35 0.64
N ASP A 36 18.21 4.21 0.02
CA ASP A 36 16.91 4.00 -0.62
C ASP A 36 15.80 3.82 0.41
N ARG A 37 16.06 3.12 1.52
CA ARG A 37 15.14 3.07 2.67
C ARG A 37 14.86 4.47 3.22
N SER A 38 15.91 5.29 3.38
CA SER A 38 15.80 6.67 3.82
C SER A 38 14.94 7.49 2.86
N LYS A 39 15.19 7.44 1.55
CA LYS A 39 14.36 8.15 0.55
C LYS A 39 12.89 7.74 0.64
N ILE A 40 12.61 6.44 0.75
CA ILE A 40 11.24 5.93 0.83
C ILE A 40 10.53 6.44 2.08
N SER A 41 11.22 6.47 3.24
CA SER A 41 10.65 6.97 4.50
C SER A 41 10.25 8.45 4.48
N HIS A 42 10.85 9.24 3.59
CA HIS A 42 10.55 10.66 3.42
C HIS A 42 9.50 10.94 2.31
N MET A 43 8.96 9.91 1.64
CA MET A 43 7.95 10.11 0.61
C MET A 43 6.60 10.49 1.23
N PRO A 44 5.93 11.55 0.73
CA PRO A 44 4.59 11.94 1.18
C PRO A 44 3.56 10.81 1.01
N GLN A 45 2.90 10.42 2.10
CA GLN A 45 1.91 9.34 2.10
C GLN A 45 0.50 9.87 1.83
N HIS A 46 -0.23 9.18 0.96
CA HIS A 46 -1.62 9.48 0.61
C HIS A 46 -2.45 8.20 0.54
N LYS A 47 -3.62 8.18 1.17
CA LYS A 47 -4.55 7.03 1.09
C LYS A 47 -5.20 7.01 -0.29
N MET A 48 -4.96 5.96 -1.07
CA MET A 48 -5.48 5.82 -2.44
C MET A 48 -6.83 5.11 -2.51
N ALA A 49 -7.11 4.20 -1.58
CA ALA A 49 -8.39 3.52 -1.47
C ALA A 49 -9.18 4.13 -0.31
N VAL A 50 -10.31 4.75 -0.63
CA VAL A 50 -11.24 5.28 0.36
C VAL A 50 -12.44 4.33 0.42
N VAL A 51 -12.71 3.78 1.61
CA VAL A 51 -13.73 2.75 1.88
C VAL A 51 -15.15 3.35 1.91
N THR A 52 -15.38 4.51 1.29
CA THR A 52 -16.69 5.18 1.29
C THR A 52 -17.77 4.38 0.55
N GLY A 53 -17.39 3.57 -0.45
CA GLY A 53 -18.32 2.69 -1.16
C GLY A 53 -18.75 1.43 -0.38
N ILE A 54 -18.12 1.13 0.76
CA ILE A 54 -18.45 -0.04 1.60
C ILE A 54 -19.20 0.38 2.86
N LEU A 55 -18.93 1.58 3.39
CA LEU A 55 -19.54 2.04 4.64
C LEU A 55 -20.93 2.65 4.46
N CYS A 56 -21.34 3.04 3.25
CA CYS A 56 -22.59 3.79 3.04
C CYS A 56 -23.36 3.31 1.78
N PRO A 57 -24.24 2.29 1.90
CA PRO A 57 -25.12 1.89 0.81
C PRO A 57 -26.20 2.95 0.49
N GLU A 58 -26.48 3.84 1.43
CA GLU A 58 -27.39 4.98 1.30
C GLU A 58 -26.55 6.23 1.59
N GLY A 59 -26.32 7.07 0.58
CA GLY A 59 -25.30 8.13 0.60
C GLY A 59 -25.29 8.96 1.89
N VAL A 60 -24.09 9.20 2.44
CA VAL A 60 -23.93 10.03 3.64
C VAL A 60 -24.29 11.48 3.35
N SER A 61 -25.24 11.99 4.13
CA SER A 61 -25.21 13.39 4.54
C SER A 61 -23.89 13.61 5.28
N SER A 62 -22.91 14.19 4.58
CA SER A 62 -21.74 14.89 5.13
C SER A 62 -21.15 14.30 6.41
N VAL A 63 -20.44 13.17 6.30
CA VAL A 63 -19.49 12.77 7.34
C VAL A 63 -18.09 13.01 6.79
N ASP A 64 -17.35 13.90 7.44
CA ASP A 64 -15.96 14.19 7.10
C ASP A 64 -15.09 12.99 7.45
N ILE A 65 -14.48 12.41 6.43
CA ILE A 65 -13.64 11.18 6.52
C ILE A 65 -12.39 11.42 7.39
N ALA A 66 -12.11 12.67 7.77
CA ALA A 66 -11.09 13.03 8.75
C ALA A 66 -11.44 12.62 10.20
N GLU A 67 -12.71 12.35 10.51
CA GLU A 67 -13.13 11.90 11.86
C GLU A 67 -13.12 10.37 12.04
N VAL A 68 -12.87 9.61 10.98
CA VAL A 68 -12.73 8.15 11.09
C VAL A 68 -11.31 7.84 11.55
N ASP A 69 -11.10 7.83 12.86
CA ASP A 69 -9.91 7.29 13.49
C ASP A 69 -9.84 5.79 13.17
N VAL A 70 -8.98 5.45 12.21
CA VAL A 70 -8.61 4.05 11.97
C VAL A 70 -7.60 3.71 13.05
N PHE A 71 -8.10 3.16 14.16
CA PHE A 71 -7.25 2.55 15.18
C PHE A 71 -6.52 1.35 14.55
N GLU A 72 -5.22 1.49 14.31
CA GLU A 72 -4.33 0.36 14.09
C GLU A 72 -4.15 -0.35 15.44
N THR A 73 -4.59 -1.60 15.54
CA THR A 73 -4.42 -2.47 16.73
C THR A 73 -3.08 -3.19 16.67
#